data_AF-A0A948V599-F1
#
_entry.id   AF-A0A948V599-F1
#
_cell.length_a   1.000
_cell.length_b   1.000
_cell.length_c   1.000
_cell.angle_alpha   90.00
_cell.angle_beta   90.00
_cell.angle_gamma   90.00
#
_symmetry.space_group_name_H-M   'P 1'
#
loop_
_entity.id
_entity.type
_entity.pdbx_description
1 polymer ?
#
loop_
_entity_poly.entity_id
_entity_poly.type
_entity_poly.pdbx_seq_one_letter_code
_entity_poly.pdbx_strand_id
1 'polypeptide(L)' 'KTLFIPFHFAETAVNYLTNPAYDPIAKIPELKVCAVRIERV' A
#
# COMPACT_ATOMS: atom_id res chain seq x y z
N LYS A 1 -15.36 3.70 0.20
CA LYS A 1 -14.92 3.08 -1.08
C LYS A 1 -13.62 2.35 -0.81
N THR A 2 -13.45 1.15 -1.33
CA THR A 2 -12.20 0.39 -1.20
C THR A 2 -11.52 0.36 -2.57
N LEU A 3 -10.20 0.46 -2.58
CA LEU A 3 -9.39 0.36 -3.79
C LEU A 3 -8.59 -0.93 -3.76
N PHE A 4 -8.34 -1.49 -4.94
CA PHE A 4 -7.44 -2.62 -5.11
C PHE A 4 -6.40 -2.23 -6.15
N ILE A 5 -5.12 -2.36 -5.80
CA ILE A 5 -3.99 -1.98 -6.66
C ILE A 5 -2.95 -3.12 -6.57
N PRO A 6 -2.54 -3.72 -7.70
CA PRO A 6 -1.48 -4.73 -7.72
C PRO A 6 -0.09 -4.09 -7.52
N PHE A 7 0.87 -4.85 -7.01
CA PHE A 7 2.24 -4.40 -6.73
C PHE A 7 3.32 -5.10 -7.59
N HIS A 8 2.93 -5.64 -8.75
CA HIS A 8 3.82 -6.44 -9.61
C HIS A 8 4.81 -5.62 -10.44
N PHE A 9 4.50 -4.35 -10.72
CA PHE A 9 5.24 -3.52 -11.67
C PHE A 9 6.12 -2.51 -10.94
N ALA A 10 7.42 -2.50 -11.24
CA ALA A 10 8.38 -1.59 -10.62
C ALA A 10 8.16 -0.12 -11.04
N GLU A 11 7.68 0.09 -12.27
CA GLU A 11 7.35 1.40 -12.84
C GLU A 11 6.18 2.07 -12.10
N THR A 12 5.35 1.28 -11.41
CA THR A 12 4.21 1.74 -10.61
C THR A 12 4.29 1.18 -9.18
N ALA A 13 5.39 1.51 -8.50
CA ALA A 13 5.74 1.02 -7.17
C ALA A 13 4.75 1.48 -6.06
N VAL A 14 3.57 0.87 -6.02
CA VAL A 14 2.46 1.22 -5.09
C VAL A 14 2.85 1.13 -3.61
N ASN A 15 3.84 0.32 -3.25
CA ASN A 15 4.32 0.21 -1.86
C ASN A 15 4.86 1.55 -1.31
N TYR A 16 5.26 2.50 -2.18
CA TYR A 16 5.57 3.86 -1.74
C TYR A 16 4.38 4.59 -1.10
N LEU A 17 3.16 4.19 -1.43
CA LEU A 17 1.93 4.74 -0.86
C LEU A 17 1.52 4.04 0.43
N THR A 18 2.11 2.88 0.76
CA THR A 18 1.75 2.10 1.96
C THR A 18 2.49 2.58 3.22
N ASN A 19 2.01 2.18 4.39
CA ASN A 19 2.60 2.58 5.67
C ASN A 19 3.91 1.81 5.95
N PRO A 20 4.93 2.45 6.54
CA PRO A 20 6.12 1.76 7.07
C PRO A 20 5.82 1.11 8.43
N ALA A 21 4.66 0.47 8.56
CA ALA A 21 4.21 -0.22 9.76
C ALA A 21 4.31 -1.75 9.58
N TYR A 22 4.59 -2.46 10.66
CA TYR A 22 4.69 -3.91 10.66
C TYR A 22 4.21 -4.49 11.99
N ASP A 23 3.76 -5.75 11.95
CA ASP A 23 3.35 -6.47 13.14
C ASP A 23 4.57 -6.77 14.05
N PRO A 24 4.56 -6.39 15.34
CA PRO A 24 5.73 -6.54 16.20
C PRO A 24 6.09 -7.99 16.53
N ILE A 25 5.15 -8.93 16.40
CA ILE A 25 5.31 -10.36 16.69
C ILE A 25 5.69 -11.11 15.41
N ALA A 26 4.85 -11.01 14.38
CA ALA A 26 4.98 -11.75 13.13
C ALA A 26 5.95 -11.11 12.12
N LYS A 27 6.34 -9.84 12.34
CA LYS A 27 7.27 -9.07 11.47
C LYS A 27 6.78 -8.92 10.02
N ILE A 28 5.47 -8.95 9.81
CA ILE A 28 4.85 -8.76 8.49
C ILE A 28 4.44 -7.28 8.28
N PRO A 29 4.60 -6.73 7.07
CA PRO A 29 4.23 -5.35 6.78
C PRO A 29 2.70 -5.17 6.62
N GLU A 30 2.22 -3.97 6.92
CA GLU A 30 0.82 -3.57 6.73
C GLU A 30 0.55 -3.17 5.26
N LEU A 31 0.34 -4.16 4.38
CA LEU A 31 0.14 -3.89 2.94
C LEU A 31 -1.33 -3.82 2.50
N LYS A 32 -2.26 -4.27 3.33
CA LYS A 32 -3.68 -4.44 2.94
C LYS A 32 -4.56 -3.24 3.26
N VAL A 33 -4.07 -2.30 4.06
CA VAL A 33 -4.82 -1.12 4.52
C VAL A 33 -3.92 0.10 4.41
N CYS A 34 -4.37 1.12 3.69
CA CYS A 34 -3.72 2.42 3.66
C CYS A 34 -4.74 3.50 3.26
N ALA A 35 -4.69 4.66 3.92
CA ALA A 35 -5.48 5.82 3.54
C ALA A 35 -4.84 6.50 2.33
N VAL A 36 -5.64 6.79 1.29
CA VAL A 36 -5.17 7.42 0.06
C VAL A 36 -6.16 8.47 -0.45
N ARG A 37 -5.66 9.45 -1.21
CA ARG A 37 -6.46 10.45 -1.93
C ARG A 37 -6.44 10.13 -3.43
N ILE A 38 -7.60 10.15 -4.07
CA ILE A 38 -7.73 9.99 -5.53
C ILE A 38 -7.91 11.37 -6.13
N GLU A 39 -7.12 11.68 -7.16
CA GLU A 39 -7.22 12.91 -7.93
C GLU A 39 -7.39 12.58 -9.42
N ARG A 40 -8.10 13.44 -10.13
CA ARG A 40 -8.23 13.34 -11.58
C ARG A 40 -6.99 14.00 -12.20
N VAL A 41 -6.43 13.37 -13.22
CA VAL A 41 -5.36 13.94 -14.06
C VAL A 41 -5.98 14.76 -15.17
#